data_AF-A0A958G5K8-F1
#
_entry.id   AF-A0A958G5K8-F1
#
_cell.length_a   1.000
_cell.length_b   1.000
_cell.length_c   1.000
_cell.angle_alpha   90.00
_cell.angle_beta   90.00
_cell.angle_gamma   90.00
#
_symmetry.space_group_name_H-M   'P 1'
#
loop_
_entity.id
_entity.type
_entity.pdbx_description
1 polymer ?
#
loop_
_entity_poly.entity_id
_entity_poly.type
_entity_poly.pdbx_seq_one_letter_code
_entity_poly.pdbx_strand_id
1 'polypeptide(L)'
;MVAWSNEASNRNELWMAGLPLTPAVGPTADFNANPTTGTVPLAVQFSDQSTAGTNPITSWQWDFGDGGTSSEQNPQHIYATAGT
;
A
#
# COMPACT_ATOMS: atom_id res chain seq x y z
N MET A 1 12.50 -41.23 36.57
CA MET A 1 11.09 -41.61 36.34
C MET A 1 10.24 -40.35 36.42
N VAL A 2 9.97 -39.72 35.28
CA VAL A 2 8.72 -38.96 35.06
C VAL A 2 8.36 -39.27 33.61
N ALA A 3 7.26 -40.00 33.45
CA ALA A 3 6.80 -40.51 32.17
C ALA A 3 6.18 -39.37 31.36
N TRP A 4 6.62 -39.20 30.11
CA TRP A 4 5.84 -38.51 29.10
C TRP A 4 4.90 -39.53 28.47
N SER A 5 3.67 -39.65 28.97
CA SER A 5 2.61 -40.39 28.27
C SER A 5 1.22 -39.95 28.72
N ASN A 6 0.76 -38.80 28.25
CA ASN A 6 -0.67 -38.53 28.22
C ASN A 6 -1.00 -38.07 26.80
N GLU A 7 -1.56 -39.01 26.04
CA GLU A 7 -2.24 -38.80 24.78
C GLU A 7 -3.19 -37.61 24.92
N ALA A 8 -2.94 -36.54 24.18
CA ALA A 8 -3.93 -35.51 23.95
C ALA A 8 -5.05 -36.12 23.09
N SER A 9 -5.97 -36.83 23.76
CA SER A 9 -7.14 -37.49 23.17
C SER A 9 -8.24 -36.49 22.79
N ASN A 10 -7.88 -35.38 22.13
CA ASN A 10 -8.85 -34.49 21.50
C ASN A 10 -8.27 -33.90 20.21
N ARG A 11 -8.50 -34.57 19.08
CA ARG A 11 -8.00 -34.17 17.74
C ARG A 11 -8.80 -33.02 17.12
N ASN A 12 -8.89 -31.89 17.84
CA ASN A 12 -9.31 -30.60 17.27
C ASN A 12 -8.24 -29.50 17.40
N GLU A 13 -7.04 -29.83 17.87
CA GLU A 13 -5.91 -28.89 17.90
C GLU A 13 -5.02 -29.14 16.69
N LEU A 14 -5.28 -28.38 15.62
CA LEU A 14 -4.38 -28.27 14.47
C LEU A 14 -2.97 -27.93 14.99
N TRP A 15 -1.96 -28.69 14.57
CA TRP A 15 -0.57 -28.54 14.98
C TRP A 15 -0.05 -27.12 14.73
N MET A 16 -0.23 -26.22 15.68
CA MET A 16 0.41 -24.92 15.69
C MET A 16 1.83 -25.07 16.23
N ALA A 17 2.68 -25.77 15.47
CA ALA A 17 4.11 -25.53 15.58
C ALA A 17 4.31 -24.03 15.32
N GLY A 18 4.79 -23.30 16.33
CA GLY A 18 4.83 -21.84 16.37
C GLY A 18 5.48 -21.21 15.13
N LEU A 19 4.65 -20.78 14.19
CA LEU A 19 5.07 -19.77 13.22
C LEU A 19 5.06 -18.43 13.97
N PRO A 20 6.16 -17.65 13.96
CA PRO A 20 6.11 -16.31 14.52
C PRO A 20 5.07 -15.49 13.75
N LEU A 21 4.03 -15.02 14.45
CA LEU A 21 3.08 -14.06 13.90
C LEU A 21 3.83 -12.72 13.75
N THR A 22 4.37 -12.44 12.57
CA THR A 22 4.96 -11.13 12.29
C THR A 22 3.85 -10.07 12.28
N PRO A 23 4.01 -8.92 12.96
CA PRO A 23 3.03 -7.84 12.90
C PRO A 23 2.81 -7.36 11.46
N ALA A 24 1.57 -7.07 11.09
CA ALA A 24 1.25 -6.52 9.79
C ALA A 24 1.77 -5.07 9.68
N VAL A 25 2.57 -4.81 8.65
CA VAL A 25 3.05 -3.47 8.27
C VAL A 25 2.19 -2.94 7.12
N GLY A 26 1.80 -1.66 7.19
CA GLY A 26 1.05 -0.99 6.13
C GLY A 26 1.93 -0.60 4.94
N PRO A 27 1.34 -0.21 3.80
CA PRO A 27 2.11 0.33 2.68
C PRO A 27 2.72 1.70 3.04
N THR A 28 3.81 2.05 2.39
CA THR A 28 4.40 3.39 2.42
C THR A 28 4.12 4.07 1.08
N ALA A 29 3.45 5.22 1.11
CA ALA A 29 3.11 5.96 -0.11
C ALA A 29 4.32 6.76 -0.61
N ASP A 30 4.58 6.70 -1.92
CA ASP A 30 5.60 7.48 -2.60
C ASP A 30 5.24 7.68 -4.07
N PHE A 31 5.77 8.72 -4.72
CA PHE A 31 5.48 9.00 -6.12
C PHE A 31 6.49 9.93 -6.80
N ASN A 32 6.49 9.87 -8.13
CA ASN A 32 7.11 10.85 -8.99
C ASN A 32 6.06 11.61 -9.79
N ALA A 33 6.34 12.87 -10.13
CA ALA A 33 5.53 13.69 -11.01
C ALA A 33 6.39 14.26 -12.15
N ASN A 34 5.89 14.22 -13.38
CA ASN A 34 6.62 14.75 -14.53
C ASN A 34 5.66 15.32 -15.59
N PRO A 35 5.84 16.57 -16.06
CA PRO A 35 6.79 17.58 -15.55
C PRO A 35 6.36 18.17 -14.20
N THR A 36 7.31 18.75 -13.45
CA THR A 36 7.02 19.46 -12.19
C THR A 36 6.81 20.96 -12.36
N THR A 37 7.15 21.51 -13.53
CA THR A 37 7.01 22.93 -13.86
C THR A 37 6.68 23.09 -15.34
N GLY A 38 5.96 24.16 -15.70
CA GLY A 38 5.68 24.50 -17.08
C GLY A 38 4.63 25.61 -17.19
N THR A 39 4.16 25.85 -18.41
CA THR A 39 3.05 26.78 -18.67
C THR A 39 1.73 26.06 -18.62
N VAL A 40 0.70 26.73 -18.11
CA VAL A 40 -0.65 26.17 -18.11
C VAL A 40 -1.26 26.17 -19.52
N PRO A 41 -2.15 25.21 -19.84
CA PRO A 41 -2.48 24.04 -19.02
C PRO A 41 -1.31 23.05 -18.97
N LEU A 42 -0.98 22.56 -17.76
CA LEU A 42 0.14 21.64 -17.56
C LEU A 42 -0.40 20.23 -17.32
N ALA A 43 -0.20 19.34 -18.29
CA ALA A 43 -0.47 17.92 -18.13
C ALA A 43 0.70 17.26 -17.38
N VAL A 44 0.44 16.77 -16.18
CA VAL A 44 1.41 16.11 -15.30
C VAL A 44 1.06 14.63 -15.21
N GLN A 45 2.03 13.77 -15.53
CA GLN A 45 1.94 12.35 -15.28
C GLN A 45 2.46 12.05 -13.88
N PHE A 46 1.64 11.39 -13.07
CA PHE A 46 2.03 10.85 -11.78
C PHE A 46 2.37 9.37 -11.93
N SER A 47 3.41 8.92 -11.24
CA SER A 47 3.84 7.53 -11.21
C SER A 47 3.96 7.07 -9.78
N ASP A 48 3.21 6.05 -9.41
CA ASP A 48 3.25 5.41 -8.10
C ASP A 48 4.64 4.79 -7.86
N GLN A 49 5.23 5.10 -6.71
CA GLN A 49 6.45 4.47 -6.18
C GLN A 49 6.21 3.83 -4.81
N SER A 50 4.94 3.69 -4.42
CA SER A 50 4.56 3.16 -3.11
C SER A 50 5.09 1.74 -2.92
N THR A 51 5.62 1.48 -1.72
CA THR A 51 6.06 0.15 -1.34
C THR A 51 4.96 -0.55 -0.55
N ALA A 52 4.62 -1.77 -0.95
CA ALA A 52 3.71 -2.61 -0.19
C ALA A 52 4.28 -2.95 1.20
N GLY A 53 3.39 -3.12 2.18
CA GLY A 53 3.75 -3.63 3.50
C GLY A 53 3.68 -5.15 3.53
N THR A 54 3.02 -5.71 4.55
CA THR A 54 2.79 -7.17 4.64
C THR A 54 1.85 -7.70 3.57
N ASN A 55 0.93 -6.87 3.06
CA ASN A 55 -0.01 -7.22 2.00
C ASN A 55 0.19 -6.31 0.77
N PRO A 56 -0.17 -6.78 -0.43
CA PRO A 56 -0.16 -5.96 -1.65
C PRO A 56 -1.04 -4.70 -1.52
N ILE A 57 -0.67 -3.65 -2.25
CA ILE A 57 -1.50 -2.45 -2.41
C ILE A 57 -2.67 -2.80 -3.35
N THR A 58 -3.90 -2.46 -2.95
CA THR A 58 -5.11 -2.79 -3.70
C THR A 58 -5.87 -1.57 -4.22
N SER A 59 -5.47 -0.37 -3.81
CA SER A 59 -6.17 0.88 -4.13
C SER A 59 -5.25 2.08 -3.97
N TRP A 60 -5.45 3.09 -4.82
CA TRP A 60 -4.78 4.39 -4.75
C TRP A 60 -5.83 5.49 -4.58
N GLN A 61 -5.40 6.59 -3.98
CA GLN A 61 -6.20 7.80 -3.88
C GLN A 61 -5.25 8.98 -4.07
N TRP A 62 -5.50 9.76 -5.11
CA TRP A 62 -4.79 10.99 -5.40
C TRP A 62 -5.67 12.18 -5.07
N ASP A 63 -5.04 13.19 -4.47
CA ASP A 63 -5.55 14.54 -4.32
C ASP A 63 -4.49 15.46 -4.95
N PHE A 64 -4.86 16.13 -6.04
CA PHE A 64 -3.93 16.98 -6.78
C PHE A 64 -3.79 18.38 -6.19
N GLY A 65 -4.58 18.72 -5.17
CA GLY A 65 -4.56 20.01 -4.47
C GLY A 65 -5.33 21.14 -5.15
N ASP A 66 -5.86 20.92 -6.36
CA ASP A 66 -6.70 21.87 -7.12
C ASP A 66 -8.19 21.48 -7.16
N GLY A 67 -8.56 20.46 -6.37
CA GLY A 67 -9.90 19.87 -6.34
C GLY A 67 -10.07 18.64 -7.24
N GLY A 68 -9.08 18.34 -8.10
CA GLY A 68 -9.03 17.09 -8.85
C GLY A 68 -8.62 15.89 -7.97
N THR A 69 -9.19 14.72 -8.28
CA THR A 69 -8.84 13.44 -7.61
C THR A 69 -8.77 12.31 -8.62
N SER A 70 -8.09 11.20 -8.25
CA SER A 70 -8.08 9.96 -9.03
C SER A 70 -7.91 8.73 -8.13
N SER A 71 -8.35 7.58 -8.62
CA SER A 71 -8.11 6.25 -8.02
C SER A 71 -7.21 5.35 -8.88
N GLU A 72 -6.71 5.86 -10.00
CA GLU A 72 -5.76 5.15 -10.84
C GLU A 72 -4.39 5.06 -10.15
N GLN A 73 -3.63 4.00 -10.42
CA GLN A 73 -2.27 3.87 -9.89
C GLN A 73 -1.33 4.95 -10.45
N ASN A 74 -1.41 5.23 -11.75
CA ASN A 74 -0.52 6.17 -12.44
C ASN A 74 -1.35 7.20 -13.23
N PRO A 75 -2.05 8.12 -12.57
CA PRO A 75 -2.96 9.05 -13.24
C PRO A 75 -2.20 10.14 -14.00
N GLN A 76 -2.84 10.64 -15.05
CA GLN A 76 -2.50 11.94 -15.63
C GLN A 76 -3.50 12.98 -15.12
N HIS A 77 -3.00 14.14 -14.68
CA HIS A 77 -3.83 15.27 -14.27
C HIS A 77 -3.43 16.55 -15.02
N ILE A 78 -4.40 17.41 -15.30
CA ILE A 78 -4.16 18.68 -16.00
C ILE A 78 -4.41 19.83 -15.02
N TYR A 79 -3.34 20.54 -14.67
CA TYR A 79 -3.42 21.80 -13.93
C TYR A 79 -3.80 22.94 -14.88
N ALA A 80 -5.02 23.43 -14.77
CA ALA A 80 -5.58 24.46 -15.66
C ALA A 80 -5.21 25.89 -15.25
N THR A 81 -4.90 26.11 -13.97
CA THR A 81 -4.57 27.42 -13.40
C THR A 81 -3.12 27.46 -12.99
N ALA A 82 -2.48 28.62 -13.16
CA ALA A 82 -1.10 28.78 -12.73
C ALA A 82 -1.06 28.76 -11.19
N GLY A 83 -0.25 27.84 -10.65
CA GLY A 83 0.06 27.75 -9.22
C GLY A 83 1.47 28.24 -8.90
N THR A 84 1.83 28.21 -7.62
CA THR A 84 3.17 28.51 -7.08
C THR A 84 3.71 27.33 -6.32
#